data_AF-A0A0N4V9W9-F1
#
_entry.id   AF-A0A0N4V9W9-F1
#
_cell.length_a   1.000
_cell.length_b   1.000
_cell.length_c   1.000
_cell.angle_alpha   90.00
_cell.angle_beta   90.00
_cell.angle_gamma   90.00
#
_symmetry.space_group_name_H-M   'P 1'
#
loop_
_entity.id
_entity.type
_entity.pdbx_description
1 polymer ?
#
loop_
_entity_poly.entity_id
_entity_poly.type
_entity_poly.pdbx_seq_one_letter_code
_entity_poly.pdbx_strand_id
1 'polypeptide(L)'
;MRASIESIFRWLSQTTFPASARIYEIDDSEESGADTMMIDLMVEQVQSEVVQLEKQKEAVKIPNPAKKRTPDYSWLISKSLARHRKYLSFQEKLTVETICTPIKRNEWANLIMTWRAKIQGATDRNQIIEALKQTVDETILSRPKKHSFGDILMNYIRHRQSLNSVGDESPRTEAMELEAVQQNNSPDRYADLARIV
;
A
#
# COMPACT_ATOMS: atom_id res chain seq x y z
N MET A 1 21.59 19.22 49.63
CA MET A 1 21.36 18.34 48.46
C MET A 1 20.38 19.03 47.52
N ARG A 2 20.87 19.82 46.56
CA ARG A 2 20.07 20.44 45.50
C ARG A 2 20.52 19.79 44.19
N ALA A 3 19.84 18.74 43.75
CA ALA A 3 20.03 18.23 42.41
C ALA A 3 19.58 19.34 41.44
N SER A 4 20.53 19.85 40.65
CA SER A 4 20.34 21.01 39.79
C SER A 4 19.22 20.75 38.79
N ILE A 5 18.23 21.65 38.72
CA ILE A 5 17.15 21.62 37.73
C ILE A 5 17.70 21.52 36.29
N GLU A 6 18.95 21.95 36.08
CA GLU A 6 19.69 21.81 34.83
C GLU A 6 19.90 20.35 34.41
N SER A 7 20.04 19.39 35.34
CA SER A 7 20.19 17.97 34.98
C SER A 7 18.86 17.38 34.48
N ILE A 8 17.72 17.88 34.98
CA ILE A 8 16.38 17.48 34.53
C ILE A 8 16.11 18.04 33.13
N PHE A 9 16.48 19.29 32.85
CA PHE A 9 16.37 19.86 31.49
C PHE A 9 17.34 19.22 30.50
N ARG A 10 18.55 18.82 30.94
CA ARG A 10 19.49 18.08 30.09
C ARG A 10 18.99 16.66 29.78
N TRP A 11 18.28 16.02 30.70
CA TRP A 11 17.66 14.71 30.45
C TRP A 11 16.41 14.82 29.55
N LEU A 12 15.58 15.86 29.74
CA LEU A 12 14.41 16.11 28.89
C LEU A 12 14.80 16.46 27.44
N SER A 13 15.87 17.24 27.22
CA SER A 13 16.36 17.53 25.87
C SER A 13 16.95 16.31 25.16
N GLN A 14 17.47 15.32 25.90
CA GLN A 14 17.95 14.04 25.34
C GLN A 14 16.82 13.03 25.06
N THR A 15 15.60 13.24 25.59
CA THR A 15 14.49 12.27 25.49
C THR A 15 13.28 12.77 24.69
N THR A 16 13.17 14.07 24.41
CA THR A 16 12.00 14.65 23.71
C THR A 16 12.23 14.97 22.24
N PHE A 17 13.43 14.72 21.74
CA PHE A 17 13.69 14.68 20.32
C PHE A 17 14.45 13.40 19.99
N PRO A 18 13.78 12.32 19.56
CA PRO A 18 14.36 11.63 18.44
C PRO A 18 14.45 12.69 17.34
N ALA A 19 15.66 13.22 17.14
CA ALA A 19 16.09 13.49 15.79
C ALA A 19 15.52 12.33 14.97
N SER A 20 14.77 12.66 13.92
CA SER A 20 14.37 11.71 12.90
C SER A 20 15.66 11.22 12.25
N ALA A 21 16.40 10.40 12.98
CA ALA A 21 17.31 9.43 12.46
C ALA A 21 16.38 8.44 11.79
N ARG A 22 15.95 8.81 10.58
CA ARG A 22 15.75 7.83 9.53
C ARG A 22 17.04 7.03 9.54
N ILE A 23 17.04 5.91 10.23
CA ILE A 23 18.00 4.84 9.98
C ILE A 23 17.59 4.39 8.59
N TYR A 24 18.09 5.09 7.57
CA TYR A 24 18.24 4.52 6.26
C TYR A 24 19.25 3.39 6.50
N GLU A 25 18.75 2.19 6.73
CA GLU A 25 19.47 1.06 6.19
C GLU A 25 19.52 1.35 4.70
N ILE A 26 20.63 1.93 4.26
CA ILE A 26 20.95 2.10 2.85
C ILE A 26 21.19 0.68 2.36
N ASP A 27 20.11 -0.04 2.11
CA ASP A 27 20.10 -1.12 1.16
C ASP A 27 20.21 -0.42 -0.20
N ASP A 28 21.42 -0.38 -0.75
CA ASP A 28 21.80 0.23 -2.06
C ASP A 28 21.10 -0.46 -3.26
N SER A 29 19.94 -1.07 -3.04
CA SER A 29 19.05 -1.55 -4.08
C SER A 29 18.25 -0.35 -4.59
N GLU A 30 18.56 0.12 -5.80
CA GLU A 30 17.86 1.21 -6.52
C GLU A 30 16.31 1.03 -6.50
N GLU A 31 15.88 -0.22 -6.42
CA GLU A 31 14.54 -0.75 -6.15
C GLU A 31 13.83 -0.05 -4.97
N SER A 32 14.50 0.09 -3.82
CA SER A 32 13.94 0.64 -2.57
C SER A 32 13.83 2.17 -2.58
N GLY A 33 14.77 2.84 -3.27
CA GLY A 33 14.76 4.29 -3.42
C GLY A 33 13.55 4.80 -4.22
N ALA A 34 13.19 4.09 -5.29
CA ALA A 34 12.03 4.42 -6.12
C ALA A 34 10.70 4.33 -5.33
N ASP A 35 10.55 3.29 -4.52
CA ASP A 35 9.34 3.11 -3.69
C ASP A 35 9.23 4.20 -2.62
N THR A 36 10.35 4.56 -1.99
CA THR A 36 10.41 5.65 -1.01
C THR A 36 10.02 6.99 -1.65
N MET A 37 10.55 7.30 -2.84
CA MET A 37 10.19 8.51 -3.57
C MET A 37 8.70 8.57 -3.92
N MET A 38 8.09 7.44 -4.30
CA MET A 38 6.65 7.38 -4.59
C MET A 38 5.80 7.57 -3.34
N ILE A 39 6.23 7.06 -2.19
CA ILE A 39 5.59 7.32 -0.90
C ILE A 39 5.65 8.82 -0.57
N ASP A 40 6.81 9.45 -0.69
CA ASP A 40 6.98 10.88 -0.44
C ASP A 40 6.08 11.73 -1.36
N LEU A 41 5.98 11.38 -2.64
CA LEU A 41 5.07 12.03 -3.59
C LEU A 41 3.61 11.89 -3.17
N MET A 42 3.22 10.73 -2.63
CA MET A 42 1.86 10.54 -2.13
C MET A 42 1.58 11.33 -0.86
N VAL A 43 2.54 11.43 0.07
CA VAL A 43 2.41 12.27 1.26
C VAL A 43 2.19 13.73 0.86
N GLU A 44 2.97 14.24 -0.09
CA GLU A 44 2.81 15.61 -0.59
C GLU A 44 1.49 15.81 -1.34
N GLN A 45 1.04 14.81 -2.11
CA GLN A 45 -0.26 14.88 -2.76
C GLN A 45 -1.40 14.92 -1.74
N VAL A 46 -1.41 14.05 -0.72
CA VAL A 46 -2.43 14.06 0.36
C VAL A 46 -2.40 15.40 1.09
N GLN A 47 -1.21 15.93 1.37
CA GLN A 47 -1.04 17.23 2.00
C GLN A 47 -1.63 18.35 1.14
N SER A 48 -1.38 18.35 -0.17
CA SER A 48 -1.95 19.32 -1.11
C SER A 48 -3.48 19.30 -1.10
N GLU A 49 -4.10 18.12 -1.10
CA GLU A 49 -5.56 17.99 -1.06
C GLU A 49 -6.15 18.51 0.26
N VAL A 50 -5.49 18.21 1.39
CA VAL A 50 -5.89 18.74 2.70
C VAL A 50 -5.78 20.27 2.74
N VAL A 51 -4.70 20.84 2.21
CA VAL A 51 -4.53 22.30 2.09
C VAL A 51 -5.65 22.92 1.25
N GLN A 52 -6.00 22.30 0.12
CA GLN A 52 -7.07 22.77 -0.75
C GLN A 52 -8.43 22.74 -0.06
N LEU A 53 -8.74 21.67 0.67
CA LEU A 53 -9.98 21.55 1.44
C LEU A 53 -10.09 22.64 2.51
N GLU A 54 -9.03 22.87 3.29
CA GLU A 54 -9.01 23.93 4.30
C GLU A 54 -9.16 25.32 3.65
N LYS A 55 -8.51 25.55 2.51
CA LYS A 55 -8.65 26.80 1.74
C LYS A 55 -10.09 27.01 1.26
N GLN A 56 -10.77 25.97 0.80
CA GLN A 56 -12.18 26.05 0.39
C GLN A 56 -13.10 26.35 1.59
N LYS A 57 -12.87 25.70 2.73
CA LYS A 57 -13.61 25.99 3.98
C LYS A 57 -13.40 27.43 4.46
N GLU A 58 -12.18 27.96 4.36
CA GLU A 58 -11.87 29.36 4.67
C GLU A 58 -12.60 30.32 3.71
N ALA A 59 -12.61 30.04 2.40
CA ALA A 59 -13.26 30.88 1.39
C ALA A 59 -14.78 30.99 1.57
N VAL A 60 -15.45 29.88 1.91
CA VAL A 60 -16.90 29.86 2.18
C VAL A 60 -17.26 30.66 3.44
N LYS A 61 -16.34 30.74 4.42
CA LYS A 61 -16.58 31.39 5.71
C LYS A 61 -16.35 32.90 5.69
N ILE A 62 -15.83 33.48 4.61
CA ILE A 62 -15.65 34.93 4.46
C ILE A 62 -16.76 35.48 3.54
N PRO A 63 -18.00 35.69 4.02
CA PRO A 63 -18.98 36.45 3.26
C PRO A 63 -18.65 37.94 3.41
N ASN A 64 -18.32 38.58 2.28
CA ASN A 64 -18.29 40.02 2.05
C ASN A 64 -17.29 40.89 2.84
N PRO A 65 -16.18 41.35 2.21
CA PRO A 65 -15.34 42.43 2.76
C PRO A 65 -15.99 43.82 2.65
N ALA A 66 -17.22 43.93 2.11
CA ALA A 66 -17.90 45.21 1.99
C ALA A 66 -18.54 45.62 3.32
N LYS A 67 -17.97 46.65 3.96
CA LYS A 67 -18.55 47.49 5.03
C LYS A 67 -18.29 47.07 6.48
N LYS A 68 -17.04 46.98 6.94
CA LYS A 68 -16.73 47.21 8.38
C LYS A 68 -15.43 48.01 8.54
N ARG A 69 -15.53 49.18 9.17
CA ARG A 69 -14.39 50.04 9.59
C ARG A 69 -13.75 49.54 10.90
N THR A 70 -14.27 48.44 11.46
CA THR A 70 -13.81 47.82 12.69
C THR A 70 -12.70 46.81 12.38
N PRO A 71 -11.56 46.83 13.08
CA PRO A 71 -10.56 45.79 12.96
C PRO A 71 -11.16 44.43 13.33
N ASP A 72 -10.91 43.41 12.51
CA ASP A 72 -11.37 42.07 12.80
C ASP A 72 -10.42 41.37 13.78
N TYR A 73 -10.93 41.14 14.98
CA TYR A 73 -10.24 40.42 16.05
C TYR A 73 -10.64 38.95 16.12
N SER A 74 -11.21 38.38 15.05
CA SER A 74 -11.59 36.95 14.98
C SER A 74 -10.42 36.00 15.26
N TRP A 75 -9.18 36.44 15.07
CA TRP A 75 -7.96 35.71 15.45
C TRP A 75 -7.78 35.58 16.98
N LEU A 76 -8.35 36.49 17.79
CA LEU A 76 -8.31 36.46 19.25
C LEU A 76 -9.37 35.52 19.86
N ILE A 77 -10.53 35.36 19.19
CA ILE A 77 -11.73 34.74 19.78
C ILE A 77 -11.98 33.34 19.23
N SER A 78 -11.44 33.00 18.05
CA SER A 78 -11.67 31.67 17.47
C SER A 78 -11.01 30.58 18.31
N LYS A 79 -11.84 29.74 18.93
CA LYS A 79 -11.46 28.38 19.32
C LYS A 79 -11.11 27.61 18.03
N SER A 80 -9.85 27.80 17.64
CA SER A 80 -8.95 27.00 16.82
C SER A 80 -9.40 26.39 15.48
N LEU A 81 -10.31 26.98 14.70
CA LEU A 81 -10.34 26.64 13.27
C LEU A 81 -9.12 27.24 12.52
N ALA A 82 -8.77 28.49 12.83
CA ALA A 82 -7.55 29.14 12.30
C ALA A 82 -6.23 28.54 12.82
N ARG A 83 -6.30 27.64 13.80
CA ARG A 83 -5.17 26.88 14.35
C ARG A 83 -5.12 25.43 13.86
N HIS A 84 -6.08 24.99 13.03
CA HIS A 84 -5.87 23.76 12.29
C HIS A 84 -4.66 23.97 11.39
N ARG A 85 -3.63 23.16 11.60
CA ARG A 85 -2.42 23.20 10.80
C ARG A 85 -2.85 22.97 9.34
N LYS A 86 -2.43 23.87 8.45
CA LYS A 86 -2.63 23.76 7.00
C LYS A 86 -1.97 22.50 6.43
N TYR A 87 -1.07 21.89 7.20
CA TYR A 87 -0.30 20.72 6.83
C TYR A 87 -0.72 19.52 7.67
N LEU A 88 -0.45 18.33 7.13
CA LEU A 88 -0.56 17.07 7.87
C LEU A 88 0.32 17.15 9.13
N SER A 89 -0.23 16.74 10.25
CA SER A 89 0.50 16.48 11.48
C SER A 89 1.50 15.35 11.27
N PHE A 90 2.51 15.29 12.14
CA PHE A 90 3.53 14.24 12.09
C PHE A 90 2.92 12.82 12.14
N GLN A 91 1.89 12.60 12.97
CA GLN A 91 1.20 11.31 13.04
C GLN A 91 0.40 11.00 11.76
N GLU A 92 -0.25 11.99 11.15
CA GLU A 92 -0.97 11.80 9.89
C GLU A 92 0.00 11.46 8.75
N LYS A 93 1.16 12.12 8.68
CA LYS A 93 2.21 11.80 7.70
C LYS A 93 2.71 10.36 7.85
N LEU A 94 3.06 9.96 9.07
CA LEU A 94 3.50 8.59 9.35
C LEU A 94 2.41 7.56 9.00
N THR A 95 1.14 7.91 9.25
CA THR A 95 0.00 7.03 8.90
C THR A 95 -0.10 6.85 7.39
N VAL A 96 0.03 7.92 6.61
CA VAL A 96 0.03 7.87 5.14
C VAL A 96 1.21 7.04 4.61
N GLU A 97 2.41 7.25 5.14
CA GLU A 97 3.61 6.47 4.78
C GLU A 97 3.40 4.96 5.04
N THR A 98 2.87 4.63 6.21
CA THR A 98 2.60 3.24 6.63
C THR A 98 1.54 2.58 5.74
N ILE A 99 0.49 3.32 5.40
CA ILE A 99 -0.57 2.84 4.49
C ILE A 99 0.01 2.56 3.10
N CYS A 100 0.98 3.33 2.64
CA CYS A 100 1.52 3.20 1.29
C CYS A 100 2.66 2.17 1.17
N THR A 101 3.27 1.76 2.29
CA THR A 101 4.37 0.77 2.32
C THR A 101 4.10 -0.55 1.57
N PRO A 102 2.89 -1.18 1.61
CA PRO A 102 2.65 -2.45 0.95
C PRO A 102 2.44 -2.36 -0.58
N ILE A 103 2.43 -1.17 -1.19
CA ILE A 103 2.15 -0.96 -2.61
C ILE A 103 3.35 -1.31 -3.49
N LYS A 104 3.10 -1.93 -4.64
CA LYS A 104 4.15 -2.26 -5.63
C LYS A 104 4.30 -1.12 -6.65
N ARG A 105 5.49 -0.99 -7.24
CA ARG A 105 5.80 0.05 -8.25
C ARG A 105 4.78 0.18 -9.39
N ASN A 106 4.33 -0.95 -9.91
CA ASN A 106 3.41 -1.00 -11.04
C ASN A 106 1.95 -0.64 -10.67
N GLU A 107 1.64 -0.48 -9.39
CA GLU A 107 0.29 -0.24 -8.89
C GLU A 107 0.04 1.25 -8.60
N TRP A 108 1.08 2.07 -8.47
CA TRP A 108 0.97 3.48 -8.07
C TRP A 108 0.07 4.31 -8.99
N ALA A 109 0.17 4.14 -10.31
CA ALA A 109 -0.62 4.91 -11.26
C ALA A 109 -2.13 4.66 -11.07
N ASN A 110 -2.53 3.40 -10.93
CA ASN A 110 -3.92 3.00 -10.71
C ASN A 110 -4.43 3.47 -9.34
N LEU A 111 -3.59 3.35 -8.30
CA LEU A 111 -3.90 3.83 -6.96
C LEU A 111 -4.18 5.34 -6.97
N ILE A 112 -3.29 6.14 -7.58
CA ILE A 112 -3.42 7.61 -7.64
C ILE A 112 -4.71 7.99 -8.36
N MET A 113 -5.00 7.38 -9.51
CA MET A 113 -6.21 7.67 -10.29
C MET A 113 -7.48 7.33 -9.50
N THR A 114 -7.52 6.15 -8.88
CA THR A 114 -8.69 5.68 -8.13
C THR A 114 -8.92 6.52 -6.88
N TRP A 115 -7.85 6.83 -6.14
CA TRP A 115 -7.94 7.65 -4.95
C TRP A 115 -8.39 9.07 -5.29
N ARG A 116 -7.83 9.69 -6.34
CA ARG A 116 -8.25 11.03 -6.80
C ARG A 116 -9.73 11.11 -7.17
N ALA A 117 -10.28 10.05 -7.75
CA ALA A 117 -11.70 9.98 -8.06
C ALA A 117 -12.56 9.93 -6.78
N LYS A 118 -12.11 9.21 -5.74
CA LYS A 118 -12.84 9.04 -4.48
C LYS A 118 -12.85 10.29 -3.60
N ILE A 119 -11.79 11.10 -3.62
CA ILE A 119 -11.67 12.28 -2.74
C ILE A 119 -12.41 13.52 -3.24
N GLN A 120 -12.98 13.52 -4.46
CA GLN A 120 -13.68 14.69 -5.04
C GLN A 120 -14.85 15.21 -4.17
N GLY A 121 -15.39 14.38 -3.28
CA GLY A 121 -16.45 14.73 -2.34
C GLY A 121 -16.03 14.76 -0.87
N ALA A 122 -14.72 14.70 -0.57
CA ALA A 122 -14.25 14.66 0.82
C ALA A 122 -14.54 15.98 1.54
N THR A 123 -15.22 15.88 2.68
CA THR A 123 -15.60 17.04 3.50
C THR A 123 -14.62 17.29 4.64
N ASP A 124 -13.87 16.26 5.05
CA ASP A 124 -12.92 16.32 6.16
C ASP A 124 -11.59 15.65 5.85
N ARG A 125 -10.54 16.09 6.54
CA ARG A 125 -9.18 15.52 6.45
C ARG A 125 -9.15 14.01 6.68
N ASN A 126 -9.95 13.52 7.63
CA ASN A 126 -9.99 12.10 7.98
C ASN A 126 -10.56 11.28 6.82
N GLN A 127 -11.54 11.82 6.09
CA GLN A 127 -12.11 11.17 4.92
C GLN A 127 -11.09 11.06 3.78
N ILE A 128 -10.20 12.04 3.62
CA ILE A 128 -9.12 11.98 2.62
C ILE A 128 -8.16 10.82 2.93
N ILE A 129 -7.73 10.70 4.19
CA ILE A 129 -6.80 9.64 4.64
C ILE A 129 -7.48 8.27 4.63
N GLU A 130 -8.75 8.19 5.04
CA GLU A 130 -9.54 6.96 5.01
C GLU A 130 -9.80 6.47 3.59
N ALA A 131 -10.11 7.38 2.65
CA ALA A 131 -10.23 7.05 1.24
C ALA A 131 -8.93 6.50 0.65
N LEU A 132 -7.76 7.02 1.10
CA LEU A 132 -6.47 6.49 0.70
C LEU A 132 -6.30 5.05 1.20
N LYS A 133 -6.54 4.81 2.49
CA LYS A 133 -6.47 3.48 3.10
C LYS A 133 -7.36 2.48 2.36
N GLN A 134 -8.62 2.84 2.10
CA GLN A 134 -9.54 1.97 1.37
C GLN A 134 -9.04 1.67 -0.05
N THR A 135 -8.48 2.65 -0.74
CA THR A 135 -7.96 2.45 -2.11
C THR A 135 -6.74 1.54 -2.12
N VAL A 136 -5.86 1.68 -1.13
CA VAL A 136 -4.73 0.77 -0.93
C VAL A 136 -5.22 -0.65 -0.67
N ASP A 137 -6.17 -0.83 0.24
CA ASP A 137 -6.72 -2.14 0.58
C ASP A 137 -7.36 -2.80 -0.65
N GLU A 138 -8.13 -2.07 -1.44
CA GLU A 138 -8.69 -2.55 -2.71
C GLU A 138 -7.61 -2.94 -3.72
N THR A 139 -6.55 -2.13 -3.84
CA THR A 139 -5.41 -2.42 -4.72
C THR A 139 -4.73 -3.73 -4.31
N ILE A 140 -4.48 -3.92 -3.01
CA ILE A 140 -3.86 -5.13 -2.47
C ILE A 140 -4.76 -6.35 -2.69
N LEU A 141 -6.08 -6.22 -2.45
CA LEU A 141 -7.05 -7.30 -2.61
C LEU A 141 -7.25 -7.69 -4.09
N SER A 142 -7.05 -6.75 -5.02
CA SER A 142 -7.15 -7.01 -6.47
C SER A 142 -5.99 -7.84 -7.03
N ARG A 143 -4.91 -8.00 -6.26
CA ARG A 143 -3.74 -8.77 -6.69
C ARG A 143 -4.14 -10.22 -6.99
N PRO A 144 -3.64 -10.81 -8.08
CA PRO A 144 -3.86 -12.22 -8.35
C PRO A 144 -3.32 -13.03 -7.18
N LYS A 145 -4.21 -13.72 -6.46
CA LYS A 145 -3.82 -14.63 -5.38
C LYS A 145 -3.04 -15.77 -6.01
N LYS A 146 -1.84 -16.04 -5.49
CA LYS A 146 -1.16 -17.30 -5.80
C LYS A 146 -2.13 -18.41 -5.39
N HIS A 147 -2.46 -19.30 -6.33
CA HIS A 147 -3.39 -20.39 -6.06
C HIS A 147 -2.95 -21.14 -4.81
N SER A 148 -3.87 -21.26 -3.85
CA SER A 148 -3.61 -22.07 -2.67
C SER A 148 -3.40 -23.53 -3.10
N PHE A 149 -2.66 -24.30 -2.32
CA PHE A 149 -2.57 -25.75 -2.54
C PHE A 149 -3.97 -26.40 -2.62
N GLY A 150 -4.95 -25.86 -1.86
CA GLY A 150 -6.35 -26.26 -1.97
C GLY A 150 -6.97 -25.99 -3.34
N ASP A 151 -6.66 -24.86 -3.98
CA ASP A 151 -7.14 -24.55 -5.33
C ASP A 151 -6.53 -25.49 -6.37
N ILE A 152 -5.24 -25.82 -6.20
CA ILE A 152 -4.52 -26.77 -7.04
C ILE A 152 -5.12 -28.18 -6.88
N LEU A 153 -5.35 -28.62 -5.65
CA LEU A 153 -5.96 -29.91 -5.34
C LEU A 153 -7.40 -30.00 -5.86
N MET A 154 -8.19 -28.94 -5.70
CA MET A 154 -9.55 -28.87 -6.24
C MET A 154 -9.56 -28.89 -7.78
N ASN A 155 -8.59 -28.24 -8.43
CA ASN A 155 -8.43 -28.31 -9.88
C ASN A 155 -8.05 -29.73 -10.33
N TYR A 156 -7.19 -30.43 -9.57
CA TYR A 156 -6.83 -31.82 -9.81
C TYR A 156 -8.04 -32.76 -9.67
N ILE A 157 -8.78 -32.69 -8.55
CA ILE A 157 -9.98 -33.50 -8.31
C ILE A 157 -11.03 -33.25 -9.40
N ARG A 158 -11.18 -32.00 -9.85
CA ARG A 158 -12.11 -31.64 -10.92
C ARG A 158 -11.60 -31.95 -12.34
N HIS A 159 -10.44 -32.60 -12.47
CA HIS A 159 -9.83 -32.95 -13.76
C HIS A 159 -9.70 -31.74 -14.70
N ARG A 160 -9.54 -30.53 -14.13
CA ARG A 160 -9.30 -29.32 -14.91
C ARG A 160 -7.85 -29.33 -15.37
N GLN A 161 -7.60 -28.77 -16.56
CA GLN A 161 -6.25 -28.65 -17.09
C GLN A 161 -5.34 -27.97 -16.06
N SER A 162 -4.18 -28.59 -15.84
CA SER A 162 -3.15 -28.04 -14.97
C SER A 162 -2.72 -26.67 -15.52
N LEU A 163 -2.60 -25.68 -14.63
CA LEU A 163 -2.18 -24.32 -14.99
C LEU A 163 -0.74 -24.27 -15.54
N ASN A 164 0.04 -25.34 -15.34
CA ASN A 164 1.39 -25.50 -15.89
C ASN A 164 1.41 -26.45 -17.11
N SER A 165 0.26 -26.83 -17.67
CA SER A 165 0.24 -27.66 -18.89
C SER A 165 0.68 -26.82 -20.09
N VAL A 166 1.71 -27.29 -20.80
CA VAL A 166 2.28 -26.65 -21.99
C VAL A 166 1.85 -27.51 -23.19
N GLY A 167 0.64 -27.28 -23.73
CA GLY A 167 0.00 -28.12 -24.75
C GLY A 167 -0.28 -29.55 -24.25
N ASP A 168 -1.28 -30.32 -24.68
CA ASP A 168 -2.28 -30.24 -25.73
C ASP A 168 -3.69 -30.20 -25.12
N GLU A 169 -4.66 -29.70 -25.89
CA GLU A 169 -6.10 -29.67 -25.56
C GLU A 169 -6.76 -31.06 -25.54
N SER A 170 -6.24 -32.00 -24.73
CA SER A 170 -6.91 -33.29 -24.52
C SER A 170 -7.23 -33.47 -23.03
N PRO A 171 -8.52 -33.55 -22.64
CA PRO A 171 -8.87 -33.93 -21.27
C PRO A 171 -8.32 -35.34 -21.01
N ARG A 172 -7.64 -35.50 -19.88
CA ARG A 172 -7.04 -36.77 -19.44
C ARG A 172 -8.17 -37.78 -19.15
N THR A 173 -8.60 -38.52 -20.17
CA THR A 173 -9.62 -39.56 -20.05
C THR A 173 -9.03 -40.84 -19.47
N GLU A 174 -9.79 -41.57 -18.64
CA GLU A 174 -9.42 -42.85 -18.02
C GLU A 174 -8.84 -43.89 -19.01
N ALA A 175 -9.21 -43.79 -20.29
CA ALA A 175 -8.67 -44.61 -21.37
C ALA A 175 -7.14 -44.52 -21.52
N MET A 176 -6.54 -43.37 -21.20
CA MET A 176 -5.11 -43.11 -21.40
C MET A 176 -4.24 -43.72 -20.29
N GLU A 177 -4.79 -43.93 -19.09
CA GLU A 177 -4.10 -44.66 -18.00
C GLU A 177 -4.03 -46.16 -18.28
N LEU A 178 -5.06 -46.74 -18.92
CA LEU A 178 -5.07 -48.15 -19.29
C LEU A 178 -4.02 -48.50 -20.36
N GLU A 179 -3.74 -47.60 -21.30
CA GLU A 179 -2.68 -47.79 -22.30
C GLU A 179 -1.27 -47.69 -21.70
N ALA A 180 -1.05 -46.78 -20.76
CA ALA A 180 0.25 -46.62 -20.09
C ALA A 180 0.61 -47.85 -19.21
N VAL A 181 -0.40 -48.50 -18.63
CA VAL A 181 -0.20 -49.76 -17.87
C VAL A 181 0.05 -50.94 -18.81
N GLN A 182 -0.54 -50.98 -20.01
CA GLN A 182 -0.27 -52.03 -21.00
C GLN A 182 1.14 -51.95 -21.61
N GLN A 183 1.70 -50.75 -21.83
CA GLN A 183 3.06 -50.61 -22.37
C GLN A 183 4.18 -51.12 -21.44
N ASN A 184 3.93 -51.21 -20.13
CA ASN A 184 4.90 -51.73 -19.16
C ASN A 184 4.94 -53.26 -19.07
N ASN A 185 4.04 -53.98 -19.75
CA ASN A 185 3.98 -55.44 -19.78
C ASN A 185 4.58 -56.05 -21.06
N SER A 186 5.47 -55.34 -21.75
CA SER A 186 6.17 -55.90 -22.92
C SER A 186 7.28 -56.87 -22.48
N PRO A 187 7.24 -58.16 -22.87
CA PRO A 187 8.16 -59.20 -22.37
C PRO A 187 9.55 -59.17 -23.05
N ASP A 188 9.85 -58.17 -23.88
CA ASP A 188 11.05 -58.14 -24.71
C ASP A 188 12.30 -57.57 -24.03
N ARG A 189 12.23 -57.18 -22.75
CA ARG A 189 13.39 -56.61 -22.02
C ARG A 189 14.51 -57.59 -21.67
N TYR A 190 14.36 -58.89 -21.96
CA TYR A 190 15.38 -59.90 -21.69
C TYR A 190 16.18 -60.38 -22.92
N ALA A 191 15.84 -59.93 -24.13
CA ALA A 191 16.54 -60.38 -25.35
C ALA A 191 17.93 -59.75 -25.54
N ASP A 192 18.23 -58.62 -24.89
CA ASP A 192 19.47 -57.87 -25.11
C ASP A 192 20.65 -58.24 -24.18
N LEU A 193 20.45 -59.15 -23.21
CA LEU A 193 21.55 -59.63 -22.34
C LEU A 193 22.36 -60.79 -22.95
N ALA A 194 21.96 -61.33 -24.10
CA ALA A 194 22.65 -62.45 -24.75
C ALA A 194 23.71 -62.04 -25.80
N ARG A 195 24.05 -60.74 -25.88
CA ARG A 195 24.97 -60.22 -26.92
C ARG A 195 26.29 -59.63 -26.41
N ILE A 196 26.59 -59.78 -25.12
CA ILE A 196 27.87 -59.35 -24.55
C ILE A 196 28.48 -60.53 -23.77
N VAL A 197 29.38 -61.23 -24.48
CA VAL A 197 30.43 -62.17 -24.02
C VAL A 197 29.98 -63.56 -23.59
#